data_AF-A0A3D2UMC3-F1
#
_entry.id   AF-A0A3D2UMC3-F1
#
_cell.length_a   1.000
_cell.length_b   1.000
_cell.length_c   1.000
_cell.angle_alpha   90.00
_cell.angle_beta   90.00
_cell.angle_gamma   90.00
#
_symmetry.space_group_name_H-M   'P 1'
#
loop_
_entity.id
_entity.type
_entity.pdbx_description
1 polymer ?
#
loop_
_entity_poly.entity_id
_entity_poly.type
_entity_poly.pdbx_seq_one_letter_code
_entity_poly.pdbx_strand_id
1 'polypeptide(L)'
;MNKKWTKILMSLAGIFLLSVLIYQIPAVNSRLAWRLDVLQIYLKNTINPIGPVPTALPVTPQANTPTPLPTNTVIAQALPSITPTSTSIPLPAQVLMSSPPYEKQTPNNCGPATLSMALHMYGWEGDQTDISDVIKPVTADRNVNPEEMRYYIRTQAGWLNLEYRVGGTIEILKRLLAANYPVIVESVTSLDPGDALGPTDDLWAAHYLLLTGYDDTKQEFTIQDSYHGPDLTISYSQLEQDWKPFNNLYMVMYFPQFEEEMKTLLASDWDANLNRQSALDYSQTLISSDTADAFDWFNYGSNLAYFAKYEEAALAYDKAREIGLPLRMFRYQFGPFLAYFHSGRNDDLLALTNYARGVTEMSEEAWLWYGYGLYRQGDNAGALKAWQKADSINPNFFEDQAQKAIDLLQ
;
A
#
# COMPACT_ATOMS: atom_id res chain seq x y z
N MET A 1 36.93 -22.49 -39.72
CA MET A 1 35.55 -21.96 -39.66
C MET A 1 35.11 -21.56 -41.07
N ASN A 2 33.96 -22.02 -41.55
CA ASN A 2 33.48 -21.75 -42.92
C ASN A 2 33.25 -20.24 -43.12
N LYS A 3 33.78 -19.64 -44.20
CA LYS A 3 33.66 -18.20 -44.49
C LYS A 3 32.22 -17.68 -44.46
N LYS A 4 31.23 -18.53 -44.76
CA LYS A 4 29.80 -18.19 -44.63
C LYS A 4 29.38 -17.99 -43.17
N TRP A 5 29.82 -18.87 -42.27
CA TRP A 5 29.55 -18.78 -40.83
C TRP A 5 30.18 -17.54 -40.20
N THR A 6 31.41 -17.19 -40.61
CA THR A 6 32.06 -15.96 -40.12
C THR A 6 31.30 -14.71 -40.54
N LYS A 7 30.78 -14.65 -41.79
CA LYS A 7 29.96 -13.52 -42.24
C LYS A 7 28.64 -13.41 -41.48
N ILE A 8 27.95 -14.54 -41.24
CA ILE A 8 26.71 -14.58 -40.45
C ILE A 8 26.97 -14.07 -39.02
N LEU A 9 28.02 -14.57 -38.35
CA LEU A 9 28.39 -14.12 -37.00
C LEU A 9 28.71 -12.63 -36.95
N MET A 10 29.45 -12.10 -37.93
CA MET A 10 29.74 -10.65 -38.00
C MET A 10 28.48 -9.82 -38.24
N SER A 11 27.57 -10.28 -39.10
CA SER A 11 26.27 -9.61 -39.31
C SER A 11 25.41 -9.60 -38.04
N LEU A 12 25.33 -10.74 -37.33
CA LEU A 12 24.58 -10.82 -36.06
C LEU A 12 25.20 -9.93 -34.98
N ALA A 13 26.53 -9.91 -34.87
CA ALA A 13 27.23 -9.01 -33.95
C ALA A 13 26.98 -7.54 -34.29
N GLY A 14 26.98 -7.19 -35.59
CA GLY A 14 26.67 -5.83 -36.05
C GLY A 14 25.23 -5.41 -35.74
N ILE A 15 24.25 -6.31 -35.93
CA ILE A 15 22.85 -6.07 -35.57
C ILE A 15 22.71 -5.90 -34.06
N PHE A 16 23.33 -6.77 -33.27
CA PHE A 16 23.30 -6.69 -31.81
C PHE A 16 23.89 -5.35 -31.32
N LEU A 17 25.05 -4.95 -31.84
CA LEU A 17 25.66 -3.67 -31.48
C LEU A 17 24.77 -2.49 -31.87
N LEU A 18 24.16 -2.51 -33.06
CA LEU A 18 23.21 -1.49 -33.49
C LEU A 18 21.99 -1.43 -32.57
N SER A 19 21.43 -2.58 -32.17
CA SER A 19 20.33 -2.65 -31.21
C SER A 19 20.70 -2.07 -29.85
N VAL A 20 21.91 -2.35 -29.34
CA VAL A 20 22.42 -1.75 -28.09
C VAL A 20 22.53 -0.24 -28.23
N LEU A 21 23.10 0.27 -29.33
CA LEU A 21 23.24 1.71 -29.57
C LEU A 21 21.87 2.41 -29.69
N ILE A 22 20.90 1.79 -30.36
CA ILE A 22 19.52 2.30 -30.46
C ILE A 22 18.86 2.31 -29.08
N TYR A 23 19.09 1.29 -28.25
CA TYR A 23 18.54 1.21 -26.89
C TYR A 23 19.10 2.29 -25.94
N GLN A 24 20.29 2.84 -26.21
CA GLN A 24 20.84 3.97 -25.45
C GLN A 24 20.13 5.31 -25.74
N ILE A 25 19.31 5.38 -26.79
CA ILE A 25 18.52 6.59 -27.09
C ILE A 25 17.43 6.74 -26.00
N PRO A 26 17.37 7.85 -25.25
CA PRO A 26 16.45 7.97 -24.11
C PRO A 26 14.98 7.71 -24.45
N ALA A 27 14.52 8.20 -25.61
CA ALA A 27 13.14 7.99 -26.08
C ALA A 27 12.83 6.52 -26.45
N VAL A 28 13.84 5.73 -26.81
CA VAL A 28 13.70 4.30 -27.07
C VAL A 28 13.75 3.53 -25.75
N ASN A 29 14.71 3.87 -24.90
CA ASN A 29 14.87 3.27 -23.58
C ASN A 29 13.58 3.39 -22.75
N SER A 30 13.01 4.59 -22.64
CA SER A 30 11.79 4.84 -21.85
C SER A 30 10.57 4.06 -22.33
N ARG A 31 10.54 3.65 -23.60
CA ARG A 31 9.45 2.85 -24.18
C ARG A 31 9.68 1.34 -24.04
N LEU A 32 10.93 0.89 -24.05
CA LEU A 32 11.28 -0.53 -24.08
C LEU A 32 11.70 -1.08 -22.72
N ALA A 33 12.31 -0.29 -21.85
CA ALA A 33 12.87 -0.75 -20.58
C ALA A 33 11.85 -1.49 -19.73
N TRP A 34 10.64 -0.93 -19.58
CA TRP A 34 9.54 -1.58 -18.86
C TRP A 34 9.14 -2.91 -19.49
N ARG A 35 9.00 -2.96 -20.82
CA ARG A 35 8.58 -4.19 -21.52
C ARG A 35 9.65 -5.27 -21.46
N LEU A 36 10.93 -4.90 -21.42
CA LEU A 36 12.03 -5.83 -21.20
C LEU A 36 12.07 -6.36 -19.77
N ASP A 37 11.83 -5.49 -18.77
CA ASP A 37 11.73 -5.89 -17.36
C ASP A 37 10.60 -6.90 -17.14
N VAL A 38 9.40 -6.57 -17.64
CA VAL A 38 8.24 -7.47 -17.59
C VAL A 38 8.53 -8.79 -18.29
N LEU A 39 9.11 -8.77 -19.49
CA LEU A 39 9.48 -10.00 -20.22
C LEU A 39 10.49 -10.84 -19.43
N GLN A 40 11.50 -10.22 -18.82
CA GLN A 40 12.50 -10.90 -18.01
C GLN A 40 11.85 -11.58 -16.78
N ILE A 41 10.98 -10.86 -16.07
CA ILE A 41 10.23 -11.39 -14.92
C ILE A 41 9.32 -12.55 -15.36
N TYR A 42 8.58 -12.36 -16.46
CA TYR A 42 7.69 -13.37 -17.01
C TYR A 42 8.44 -14.66 -17.38
N LEU A 43 9.59 -14.55 -18.05
CA LEU A 43 10.44 -15.70 -18.40
C LEU A 43 11.01 -16.39 -17.15
N LYS A 44 11.49 -15.61 -16.17
CA LYS A 44 11.95 -16.14 -14.87
C LYS A 44 10.85 -16.97 -14.21
N ASN A 45 9.64 -16.44 -14.14
CA ASN A 45 8.50 -17.08 -13.48
C ASN A 45 7.83 -18.17 -14.32
N THR A 46 8.11 -18.23 -15.62
CA THR A 46 7.73 -19.39 -16.46
C THR A 46 8.60 -20.62 -16.13
N ILE A 47 9.88 -20.40 -15.79
CA ILE A 47 10.82 -21.47 -15.44
C ILE A 47 10.70 -21.85 -13.96
N ASN A 48 10.58 -20.85 -13.09
CA ASN A 48 10.45 -21.03 -11.63
C ASN A 48 9.30 -20.16 -11.11
N PRO A 49 8.05 -20.63 -11.22
CA PRO A 49 6.89 -19.84 -10.84
C PRO A 49 6.89 -19.55 -9.35
N ILE A 50 6.44 -18.34 -9.01
CA ILE A 50 6.18 -17.97 -7.63
C ILE A 50 4.90 -18.69 -7.20
N GLY A 51 5.00 -19.47 -6.12
CA GLY A 51 3.84 -20.15 -5.54
C GLY A 51 2.82 -19.18 -4.93
N PRO A 52 1.71 -19.71 -4.38
CA PRO A 52 0.83 -18.90 -3.55
C PRO A 52 1.59 -18.35 -2.33
N VAL A 53 1.01 -17.33 -1.70
CA VAL A 53 1.48 -16.84 -0.40
C VAL A 53 1.69 -18.03 0.55
N PRO A 54 2.89 -18.18 1.16
CA PRO A 54 3.15 -19.30 2.04
C PRO A 54 2.21 -19.25 3.24
N THR A 55 1.66 -20.39 3.65
CA THR A 55 0.95 -20.50 4.91
C THR A 55 1.91 -20.33 6.09
N ALA A 56 1.36 -19.95 7.24
CA ALA A 56 2.13 -19.85 8.47
C ALA A 56 2.71 -21.21 8.88
N LEU A 57 3.90 -21.19 9.48
CA LEU A 57 4.49 -22.39 10.06
C LEU A 57 3.64 -22.84 11.26
N PRO A 58 3.52 -24.16 11.51
CA PRO A 58 2.76 -24.66 12.66
C PRO A 58 3.36 -24.12 13.96
N VAL A 59 2.60 -23.28 14.66
CA VAL A 59 2.92 -22.88 16.03
C VAL A 59 2.48 -23.98 16.97
N THR A 60 3.39 -24.44 17.84
CA THR A 60 2.97 -25.19 19.03
C THR A 60 2.21 -24.20 19.91
N PRO A 61 0.92 -24.44 20.23
CA PRO A 61 0.20 -23.52 21.10
C PRO A 61 0.97 -23.42 22.41
N GLN A 62 1.51 -22.24 22.74
CA GLN A 62 1.76 -21.96 24.13
C GLN A 62 0.40 -22.07 24.83
N ALA A 63 0.36 -22.75 25.97
CA ALA A 63 -0.86 -22.81 26.76
C ALA A 63 -1.30 -21.38 27.00
N ASN A 64 -2.40 -20.97 26.37
CA ASN A 64 -3.10 -19.76 26.72
C ASN A 64 -3.41 -19.92 28.20
N THR A 65 -2.62 -19.28 29.06
CA THR A 65 -3.13 -18.96 30.39
C THR A 65 -4.30 -18.06 30.07
N PRO A 66 -5.55 -18.44 30.35
CA PRO A 66 -6.66 -17.52 30.14
C PRO A 66 -6.32 -16.30 30.97
N THR A 67 -5.90 -15.22 30.30
CA THR A 67 -5.89 -13.91 30.94
C THR A 67 -7.36 -13.71 31.30
N PRO A 68 -7.71 -13.68 32.60
CA PRO A 68 -9.09 -13.49 32.97
C PRO A 68 -9.55 -12.23 32.27
N LEU A 69 -10.63 -12.36 31.48
CA LEU A 69 -11.35 -11.22 30.95
C LEU A 69 -11.51 -10.26 32.13
N PRO A 70 -10.99 -9.02 32.11
CA PRO A 70 -11.14 -8.13 33.23
C PRO A 70 -12.64 -8.00 33.49
N THR A 71 -13.11 -8.61 34.57
CA THR A 71 -14.44 -8.37 35.11
C THR A 71 -14.34 -7.02 35.79
N ASN A 72 -14.20 -5.97 34.97
CA ASN A 72 -14.45 -4.63 35.42
C ASN A 72 -15.97 -4.56 35.59
N THR A 73 -16.46 -4.88 36.79
CA THR A 73 -17.73 -4.33 37.26
C THR A 73 -17.49 -2.84 37.41
N VAL A 74 -17.52 -2.12 36.29
CA VAL A 74 -17.67 -0.68 36.29
C VAL A 74 -19.05 -0.43 36.87
N ILE A 75 -19.09 0.01 38.12
CA ILE A 75 -20.25 0.76 38.60
C ILE A 75 -20.31 1.96 37.68
N ALA A 76 -21.28 1.96 36.76
CA ALA A 76 -21.53 3.05 35.85
C ALA A 76 -21.91 4.27 36.67
N GLN A 77 -20.90 5.06 37.07
CA GLN A 77 -21.12 6.42 37.47
C GLN A 77 -21.39 7.17 36.16
N ALA A 78 -22.66 7.48 35.91
CA ALA A 78 -23.09 8.26 34.77
C ALA A 78 -22.46 9.66 34.85
N LEU A 79 -21.25 9.79 34.30
CA LEU A 79 -20.73 11.06 33.84
C LEU A 79 -21.66 11.52 32.71
N PRO A 80 -21.99 12.82 32.62
CA PRO A 80 -22.79 13.32 31.52
C PRO A 80 -22.11 12.92 30.20
N SER A 81 -22.78 12.04 29.45
CA SER A 81 -22.46 11.76 28.07
C SER A 81 -22.68 13.06 27.31
N ILE A 82 -21.60 13.80 27.07
CA ILE A 82 -21.54 14.67 25.90
C ILE A 82 -21.47 13.74 24.71
N THR A 83 -22.61 13.20 24.30
CA THR A 83 -22.77 12.69 22.96
C THR A 83 -22.59 13.92 22.07
N PRO A 84 -21.52 14.04 21.26
CA PRO A 84 -21.52 15.05 20.22
C PRO A 84 -22.69 14.66 19.31
N THR A 85 -23.82 15.34 19.48
CA THR A 85 -24.86 15.35 18.48
C THR A 85 -24.25 16.10 17.32
N SER A 86 -23.65 15.38 16.37
CA SER A 86 -23.47 15.94 15.04
C SER A 86 -24.87 16.33 14.58
N THR A 87 -25.18 17.63 14.62
CA THR A 87 -26.29 18.17 13.84
C THR A 87 -25.96 17.82 12.40
N SER A 88 -26.47 16.67 11.92
CA SER A 88 -26.22 16.19 10.58
C SER A 88 -26.94 17.15 9.64
N ILE A 89 -26.21 18.14 9.14
CA ILE A 89 -26.64 18.85 7.95
C ILE A 89 -26.83 17.76 6.89
N PRO A 90 -28.03 17.58 6.32
CA PRO A 90 -28.25 16.56 5.32
C PRO A 90 -27.28 16.82 4.16
N LEU A 91 -26.53 15.79 3.78
CA LEU A 91 -25.59 15.91 2.66
C LEU A 91 -26.38 16.18 1.37
N PRO A 92 -25.85 16.99 0.45
CA PRO A 92 -26.45 17.14 -0.87
C PRO A 92 -26.52 15.77 -1.57
N ALA A 93 -27.55 15.54 -2.37
CA ALA A 93 -27.73 14.26 -3.08
C ALA A 93 -26.66 14.00 -4.16
N GLN A 94 -25.96 15.05 -4.60
CA GLN A 94 -24.87 14.94 -5.56
C GLN A 94 -23.84 16.05 -5.31
N VAL A 95 -22.58 15.73 -5.57
CA VAL A 95 -21.46 16.67 -5.55
C VAL A 95 -20.56 16.35 -6.74
N LEU A 96 -20.10 17.38 -7.43
CA LEU A 96 -19.09 17.24 -8.47
C LEU A 96 -18.12 18.42 -8.38
N MET A 97 -16.86 18.12 -8.09
CA MET A 97 -15.78 19.10 -8.10
C MET A 97 -15.24 19.29 -9.51
N SER A 98 -14.54 20.38 -9.77
CA SER A 98 -13.78 20.53 -11.00
C SER A 98 -12.64 19.53 -11.04
N SER A 99 -12.58 18.71 -12.08
CA SER A 99 -11.54 17.71 -12.25
C SER A 99 -10.17 18.35 -12.44
N PRO A 100 -9.10 17.80 -11.84
CA PRO A 100 -7.75 18.25 -12.11
C PRO A 100 -7.32 17.90 -13.54
N PRO A 101 -6.24 18.52 -14.06
CA PRO A 101 -5.58 18.01 -15.25
C PRO A 101 -5.26 16.52 -15.10
N TYR A 102 -5.66 15.72 -16.08
CA TYR A 102 -5.40 14.29 -16.05
C TYR A 102 -3.90 14.01 -16.18
N GLU A 103 -3.37 13.21 -15.27
CA GLU A 103 -2.00 12.72 -15.33
C GLU A 103 -1.97 11.19 -15.38
N LYS A 104 -1.54 10.66 -16.54
CA LYS A 104 -1.34 9.22 -16.70
C LYS A 104 -0.11 8.78 -15.90
N GLN A 105 -0.25 7.75 -15.09
CA GLN A 105 0.89 7.22 -14.33
C GLN A 105 1.97 6.64 -15.25
N THR A 106 3.22 6.78 -14.81
CA THR A 106 4.34 5.95 -15.26
C THR A 106 4.33 4.59 -14.53
N PRO A 107 5.15 3.60 -14.95
CA PRO A 107 5.12 2.26 -14.37
C PRO A 107 5.23 2.25 -12.83
N ASN A 108 4.26 1.61 -12.17
CA ASN A 108 4.11 1.54 -10.71
C ASN A 108 4.08 2.91 -9.98
N ASN A 109 3.62 3.97 -10.65
CA ASN A 109 3.59 5.32 -10.10
C ASN A 109 2.18 5.84 -9.76
N CYS A 110 1.25 4.93 -9.42
CA CYS A 110 -0.16 5.30 -9.15
C CYS A 110 -0.28 6.27 -7.96
N GLY A 111 0.44 6.03 -6.86
CA GLY A 111 0.46 6.93 -5.70
C GLY A 111 0.89 8.35 -6.06
N PRO A 112 2.10 8.54 -6.62
CA PRO A 112 2.57 9.86 -7.05
C PRO A 112 1.68 10.54 -8.09
N ALA A 113 1.19 9.82 -9.11
CA ALA A 113 0.31 10.41 -10.11
C ALA A 113 -1.06 10.83 -9.52
N THR A 114 -1.63 10.02 -8.64
CA THR A 114 -2.90 10.34 -7.96
C THR A 114 -2.71 11.50 -6.97
N LEU A 115 -1.59 11.56 -6.25
CA LEU A 115 -1.25 12.68 -5.37
C LEU A 115 -1.01 13.98 -6.16
N SER A 116 -0.35 13.90 -7.32
CA SER A 116 -0.15 15.04 -8.23
C SER A 116 -1.48 15.64 -8.70
N MET A 117 -2.38 14.81 -9.22
CA MET A 117 -3.73 15.25 -9.61
C MET A 117 -4.47 15.90 -8.44
N ALA A 118 -4.36 15.34 -7.23
CA ALA A 118 -4.99 15.92 -6.05
C ALA A 118 -4.36 17.27 -5.66
N LEU A 119 -3.03 17.41 -5.75
CA LEU A 119 -2.29 18.65 -5.47
C LEU A 119 -2.61 19.78 -6.47
N HIS A 120 -2.86 19.45 -7.75
CA HIS A 120 -3.31 20.44 -8.74
C HIS A 120 -4.64 21.10 -8.35
N MET A 121 -5.52 20.37 -7.64
CA MET A 121 -6.76 20.95 -7.11
C MET A 121 -6.52 22.01 -6.02
N TYR A 122 -5.30 22.05 -5.46
CA TYR A 122 -4.83 23.05 -4.49
C TYR A 122 -3.88 24.10 -5.11
N GLY A 123 -3.74 24.10 -6.44
CA GLY A 123 -2.92 25.08 -7.17
C GLY A 123 -1.42 24.76 -7.23
N TRP A 124 -1.02 23.52 -6.97
CA TRP A 124 0.35 23.07 -7.21
C TRP A 124 0.60 22.89 -8.72
N GLU A 125 1.82 23.17 -9.20
CA GLU A 125 2.17 23.20 -10.64
C GLU A 125 3.20 22.13 -11.06
N GLY A 126 3.56 21.20 -10.17
CA GLY A 126 4.51 20.10 -10.48
C GLY A 126 3.84 18.89 -11.15
N ASP A 127 4.57 17.78 -11.22
CA ASP A 127 4.07 16.52 -11.78
C ASP A 127 4.46 15.28 -10.95
N GLN A 128 4.00 14.08 -11.34
CA GLN A 128 4.28 12.85 -10.58
C GLN A 128 5.78 12.56 -10.37
N THR A 129 6.66 13.12 -11.20
CA THR A 129 8.12 12.95 -11.12
C THR A 129 8.68 13.73 -9.94
N ASP A 130 8.21 14.97 -9.72
CA ASP A 130 8.60 15.79 -8.56
C ASP A 130 8.26 15.08 -7.24
N ILE A 131 7.19 14.27 -7.24
CA ILE A 131 6.79 13.45 -6.10
C ILE A 131 7.65 12.19 -6.01
N SER A 132 7.75 11.41 -7.09
CA SER A 132 8.46 10.13 -7.07
C SER A 132 9.96 10.30 -6.79
N ASP A 133 10.60 11.38 -7.24
CA ASP A 133 12.02 11.64 -6.96
C ASP A 133 12.34 11.77 -5.47
N VAL A 134 11.34 12.09 -4.64
CA VAL A 134 11.48 12.22 -3.18
C VAL A 134 11.12 10.93 -2.46
N ILE A 135 9.97 10.33 -2.78
CA ILE A 135 9.40 9.23 -1.98
C ILE A 135 9.56 7.85 -2.61
N LYS A 136 9.94 7.79 -3.89
CA LYS A 136 10.09 6.54 -4.65
C LYS A 136 11.17 6.70 -5.75
N PRO A 137 12.42 7.04 -5.37
CA PRO A 137 13.45 7.48 -6.33
C PRO A 137 13.88 6.38 -7.31
N VAL A 138 13.62 5.10 -6.99
CA VAL A 138 13.91 3.98 -7.88
C VAL A 138 12.64 3.56 -8.62
N THR A 139 12.66 3.64 -9.95
CA THR A 139 11.51 3.27 -10.80
C THR A 139 11.07 1.82 -10.61
N ALA A 140 12.00 0.93 -10.27
CA ALA A 140 11.76 -0.50 -10.10
C ALA A 140 11.11 -0.86 -8.75
N ASP A 141 11.14 0.03 -7.76
CA ASP A 141 10.23 -0.06 -6.61
C ASP A 141 8.78 0.01 -7.14
N ARG A 142 7.85 -0.70 -6.52
CA ARG A 142 6.49 -0.89 -7.02
C ARG A 142 5.40 -0.45 -6.04
N ASN A 143 5.77 0.18 -4.92
CA ASN A 143 4.84 0.64 -3.90
C ASN A 143 5.10 2.10 -3.51
N VAL A 144 4.08 2.77 -2.97
CA VAL A 144 4.22 3.99 -2.16
C VAL A 144 3.20 3.88 -1.04
N ASN A 145 3.67 3.99 0.20
CA ASN A 145 2.83 3.94 1.39
C ASN A 145 2.13 5.29 1.65
N PRO A 146 0.95 5.29 2.30
CA PRO A 146 0.25 6.53 2.70
C PRO A 146 1.11 7.48 3.54
N GLU A 147 1.99 6.94 4.39
CA GLU A 147 2.92 7.70 5.20
C GLU A 147 3.94 8.47 4.37
N GLU A 148 4.37 7.92 3.24
CA GLU A 148 5.33 8.54 2.33
C GLU A 148 4.69 9.69 1.57
N MET A 149 3.45 9.51 1.09
CA MET A 149 2.67 10.61 0.53
C MET A 149 2.44 11.72 1.56
N ARG A 150 2.12 11.37 2.82
CA ARG A 150 2.04 12.35 3.90
C ARG A 150 3.36 13.07 4.14
N TYR A 151 4.48 12.35 4.11
CA TYR A 151 5.81 12.93 4.25
C TYR A 151 6.12 13.93 3.14
N TYR A 152 5.79 13.61 1.88
CA TYR A 152 5.92 14.54 0.77
C TYR A 152 5.12 15.81 1.03
N ILE A 153 3.84 15.70 1.40
CA ILE A 153 3.00 16.87 1.68
C ILE A 153 3.61 17.73 2.79
N ARG A 154 4.00 17.13 3.90
CA ARG A 154 4.53 17.88 5.06
C ARG A 154 5.90 18.53 4.80
N THR A 155 6.69 18.02 3.86
CA THR A 155 8.06 18.49 3.62
C THR A 155 8.22 19.32 2.34
N GLN A 156 7.47 18.99 1.27
CA GLN A 156 7.57 19.63 -0.05
C GLN A 156 6.38 20.55 -0.35
N ALA A 157 5.20 20.26 0.21
CA ALA A 157 3.98 21.06 0.05
C ALA A 157 3.46 21.57 1.41
N GLY A 158 4.36 22.03 2.28
CA GLY A 158 4.08 22.32 3.70
C GLY A 158 3.05 23.42 4.00
N TRP A 159 2.45 24.03 2.97
CA TRP A 159 1.24 24.86 3.09
C TRP A 159 -0.06 24.03 3.15
N LEU A 160 0.04 22.71 2.99
CA LEU A 160 -1.02 21.73 3.17
C LEU A 160 -0.68 20.76 4.30
N ASN A 161 -1.71 20.16 4.87
CA ASN A 161 -1.62 18.93 5.66
C ASN A 161 -2.27 17.78 4.89
N LEU A 162 -1.81 16.57 5.17
CA LEU A 162 -2.46 15.33 4.74
C LEU A 162 -2.68 14.44 5.97
N GLU A 163 -3.93 14.02 6.15
CA GLU A 163 -4.31 13.04 7.15
C GLU A 163 -4.87 11.79 6.48
N TYR A 164 -4.58 10.62 7.05
CA TYR A 164 -5.12 9.36 6.57
C TYR A 164 -5.69 8.53 7.71
N ARG A 165 -6.75 7.79 7.43
CA ARG A 165 -7.49 6.96 8.39
C ARG A 165 -7.90 5.66 7.73
N VAL A 166 -8.35 4.70 8.54
CA VAL A 166 -8.85 3.40 8.08
C VAL A 166 -10.28 3.19 8.58
N GLY A 167 -10.90 2.08 8.16
CA GLY A 167 -12.28 1.77 8.52
C GLY A 167 -13.27 2.79 7.96
N GLY A 168 -12.91 3.46 6.85
CA GLY A 168 -13.78 4.43 6.23
C GLY A 168 -15.07 3.80 5.70
N THR A 169 -16.08 4.65 5.55
CA THR A 169 -17.41 4.33 5.03
C THR A 169 -17.75 5.20 3.83
N ILE A 170 -18.75 4.80 3.05
CA ILE A 170 -19.27 5.63 1.96
C ILE A 170 -19.70 7.02 2.47
N GLU A 171 -20.31 7.07 3.66
CA GLU A 171 -20.74 8.31 4.32
C GLU A 171 -19.59 9.26 4.66
N ILE A 172 -18.43 8.78 5.14
CA ILE A 172 -17.30 9.69 5.42
C ILE A 172 -16.72 10.25 4.12
N LEU A 173 -16.62 9.43 3.07
CA LEU A 173 -16.17 9.88 1.74
C LEU A 173 -17.10 10.97 1.19
N LYS A 174 -18.41 10.75 1.22
CA LYS A 174 -19.41 11.75 0.79
C LYS A 174 -19.34 13.02 1.62
N ARG A 175 -19.18 12.91 2.94
CA ARG A 175 -19.09 14.07 3.84
C ARG A 175 -17.89 14.95 3.49
N LEU A 176 -16.73 14.35 3.23
CA LEU A 176 -15.52 15.07 2.83
C LEU A 176 -15.70 15.73 1.46
N LEU A 177 -16.23 15.01 0.48
CA LEU A 177 -16.52 15.55 -0.86
C LEU A 177 -17.51 16.71 -0.82
N ALA A 178 -18.59 16.59 -0.03
CA ALA A 178 -19.59 17.66 0.14
C ALA A 178 -19.02 18.92 0.80
N ALA A 179 -17.92 18.79 1.55
CA ALA A 179 -17.16 19.90 2.08
C ALA A 179 -16.05 20.41 1.14
N ASN A 180 -16.04 19.96 -0.13
CA ASN A 180 -15.04 20.28 -1.16
C ASN A 180 -13.62 19.80 -0.85
N TYR A 181 -13.47 18.69 -0.13
CA TYR A 181 -12.20 18.00 0.03
C TYR A 181 -12.18 16.77 -0.89
N PRO A 182 -11.31 16.73 -1.92
CA PRO A 182 -11.15 15.52 -2.72
C PRO A 182 -10.45 14.46 -1.85
N VAL A 183 -10.81 13.20 -2.06
CA VAL A 183 -10.38 12.09 -1.19
C VAL A 183 -9.58 11.09 -2.00
N ILE A 184 -8.38 10.73 -1.54
CA ILE A 184 -7.62 9.63 -2.12
C ILE A 184 -7.95 8.36 -1.33
N VAL A 185 -8.25 7.27 -2.02
CA VAL A 185 -8.46 5.94 -1.42
C VAL A 185 -7.49 4.94 -2.01
N GLU A 186 -7.05 3.98 -1.20
CA GLU A 186 -6.26 2.85 -1.67
C GLU A 186 -7.19 1.67 -1.96
N SER A 187 -7.28 1.25 -3.22
CA SER A 187 -8.21 0.22 -3.68
C SER A 187 -7.48 -0.87 -4.47
N VAL A 188 -8.23 -1.88 -4.91
CA VAL A 188 -7.76 -2.89 -5.85
C VAL A 188 -7.98 -2.42 -7.29
N THR A 189 -7.06 -2.77 -8.17
CA THR A 189 -7.25 -2.76 -9.63
C THR A 189 -6.75 -4.06 -10.24
N SER A 190 -7.18 -4.33 -11.47
CA SER A 190 -6.66 -5.43 -12.28
C SER A 190 -5.59 -4.91 -13.24
N LEU A 191 -4.41 -5.51 -13.21
CA LEU A 191 -3.31 -5.17 -14.11
C LEU A 191 -3.62 -5.56 -15.56
N ASP A 192 -2.97 -4.89 -16.50
CA ASP A 192 -2.94 -5.36 -17.88
C ASP A 192 -2.30 -6.77 -17.89
N PRO A 193 -2.92 -7.79 -18.51
CA PRO A 193 -2.31 -9.11 -18.64
C PRO A 193 -0.91 -9.09 -19.25
N GLY A 194 -0.58 -8.07 -20.05
CA GLY A 194 0.74 -7.83 -20.59
C GLY A 194 1.79 -7.39 -19.56
N ASP A 195 1.38 -7.04 -18.34
CA ASP A 195 2.23 -6.68 -17.19
C ASP A 195 2.21 -7.76 -16.07
N ALA A 196 1.64 -8.94 -16.37
CA ALA A 196 1.67 -10.10 -15.49
C ALA A 196 3.11 -10.51 -15.15
N LEU A 197 3.35 -10.94 -13.90
CA LEU A 197 4.64 -11.47 -13.48
C LEU A 197 4.89 -12.87 -14.06
N GLY A 198 3.87 -13.56 -14.57
CA GLY A 198 3.99 -14.90 -15.11
C GLY A 198 2.64 -15.48 -15.54
N PRO A 199 2.61 -16.75 -15.97
CA PRO A 199 1.38 -17.39 -16.45
C PRO A 199 0.33 -17.67 -15.37
N THR A 200 0.72 -17.69 -14.10
CA THR A 200 -0.16 -17.98 -12.94
C THR A 200 -0.47 -16.73 -12.11
N ASP A 201 -0.27 -15.56 -12.70
CA ASP A 201 -0.50 -14.28 -12.04
C ASP A 201 -2.00 -14.01 -11.85
N ASP A 202 -2.39 -13.53 -10.67
CA ASP A 202 -3.78 -13.19 -10.33
C ASP A 202 -4.22 -11.80 -10.80
N LEU A 203 -3.29 -11.03 -11.40
CA LEU A 203 -3.43 -9.63 -11.86
C LEU A 203 -3.88 -8.65 -10.78
N TRP A 204 -3.97 -9.08 -9.53
CA TRP A 204 -4.39 -8.27 -8.41
C TRP A 204 -3.29 -7.26 -8.05
N ALA A 205 -3.65 -5.99 -7.95
CA ALA A 205 -2.74 -4.92 -7.55
C ALA A 205 -3.45 -3.87 -6.68
N ALA A 206 -2.70 -3.28 -5.74
CA ALA A 206 -3.09 -2.03 -5.11
C ALA A 206 -3.09 -0.90 -6.13
N HIS A 207 -3.97 0.07 -5.92
CA HIS A 207 -4.12 1.25 -6.74
C HIS A 207 -4.63 2.41 -5.91
N TYR A 208 -4.37 3.64 -6.35
CA TYR A 208 -4.90 4.83 -5.69
C TYR A 208 -5.88 5.54 -6.60
N LEU A 209 -7.11 5.74 -6.10
CA LEU A 209 -8.14 6.50 -6.78
C LEU A 209 -8.32 7.86 -6.11
N LEU A 210 -8.49 8.91 -6.91
CA LEU A 210 -8.88 10.24 -6.42
C LEU A 210 -10.38 10.43 -6.66
N LEU A 211 -11.16 10.51 -5.59
CA LEU A 211 -12.59 10.80 -5.64
C LEU A 211 -12.80 12.31 -5.75
N THR A 212 -13.61 12.73 -6.72
CA THR A 212 -13.92 14.15 -7.00
C THR A 212 -15.42 14.44 -7.04
N GLY A 213 -16.27 13.45 -6.77
CA GLY A 213 -17.72 13.65 -6.73
C GLY A 213 -18.48 12.38 -6.37
N TYR A 214 -19.78 12.52 -6.13
CA TYR A 214 -20.71 11.42 -5.93
C TYR A 214 -22.12 11.78 -6.41
N ASP A 215 -22.91 10.77 -6.74
CA ASP A 215 -24.31 10.89 -7.16
C ASP A 215 -25.14 9.79 -6.49
N ASP A 216 -25.97 10.16 -5.51
CA ASP A 216 -26.83 9.21 -4.78
C ASP A 216 -27.97 8.64 -5.61
N THR A 217 -28.37 9.29 -6.70
CA THR A 217 -29.37 8.72 -7.61
C THR A 217 -28.80 7.53 -8.35
N LYS A 218 -27.52 7.59 -8.69
CA LYS A 218 -26.80 6.53 -9.43
C LYS A 218 -26.02 5.58 -8.53
N GLN A 219 -25.83 5.93 -7.26
CA GLN A 219 -25.04 5.18 -6.29
C GLN A 219 -23.58 5.01 -6.75
N GLU A 220 -22.96 6.09 -7.23
CA GLU A 220 -21.59 6.08 -7.77
C GLU A 220 -20.76 7.28 -7.30
N PHE A 221 -19.44 7.08 -7.24
CA PHE A 221 -18.46 8.15 -7.15
C PHE A 221 -17.93 8.49 -8.53
N THR A 222 -17.57 9.77 -8.74
CA THR A 222 -16.69 10.20 -9.83
C THR A 222 -15.25 10.09 -9.35
N ILE A 223 -14.40 9.44 -10.14
CA ILE A 223 -12.99 9.17 -9.81
C ILE A 223 -12.05 9.63 -10.92
N GLN A 224 -10.84 10.02 -10.53
CA GLN A 224 -9.69 10.14 -11.41
C GLN A 224 -8.80 8.92 -11.17
N ASP A 225 -8.57 8.17 -12.24
CA ASP A 225 -7.77 6.95 -12.20
C ASP A 225 -6.53 7.12 -13.10
N SER A 226 -5.36 7.24 -12.47
CA SER A 226 -4.10 7.47 -13.19
C SER A 226 -3.69 6.33 -14.13
N TYR A 227 -4.28 5.14 -13.97
CA TYR A 227 -4.05 3.97 -14.83
C TYR A 227 -5.04 3.93 -16.00
N HIS A 228 -6.33 4.08 -15.69
CA HIS A 228 -7.43 3.83 -16.62
C HIS A 228 -7.96 5.08 -17.33
N GLY A 229 -7.97 6.24 -16.68
CA GLY A 229 -8.42 7.50 -17.29
C GLY A 229 -9.07 8.50 -16.32
N PRO A 230 -9.34 9.73 -16.80
CA PRO A 230 -10.04 10.74 -16.04
C PRO A 230 -11.56 10.54 -16.02
N ASP A 231 -12.21 11.13 -15.02
CA ASP A 231 -13.66 11.28 -14.92
C ASP A 231 -14.46 9.97 -15.09
N LEU A 232 -13.91 8.87 -14.58
CA LEU A 232 -14.59 7.58 -14.56
C LEU A 232 -15.60 7.54 -13.41
N THR A 233 -16.47 6.53 -13.42
CA THR A 233 -17.37 6.26 -12.29
C THR A 233 -17.15 4.87 -11.72
N ILE A 234 -17.35 4.75 -10.40
CA ILE A 234 -17.33 3.49 -9.66
C ILE A 234 -18.56 3.45 -8.75
N SER A 235 -19.30 2.33 -8.75
CA SER A 235 -20.44 2.20 -7.85
C SER A 235 -19.98 2.14 -6.39
N TYR A 236 -20.81 2.60 -5.46
CA TYR A 236 -20.52 2.52 -4.02
C TYR A 236 -20.17 1.08 -3.60
N SER A 237 -20.96 0.11 -4.06
CA SER A 237 -20.78 -1.31 -3.75
C SER A 237 -19.50 -1.91 -4.34
N GLN A 238 -19.06 -1.45 -5.51
CA GLN A 238 -17.80 -1.90 -6.11
C GLN A 238 -16.62 -1.31 -5.36
N LEU A 239 -16.68 -0.01 -5.03
CA LEU A 239 -15.65 0.63 -4.23
C LEU A 239 -15.50 -0.07 -2.88
N GLU A 240 -16.59 -0.35 -2.15
CA GLU A 240 -16.50 -1.05 -0.85
C GLU A 240 -15.78 -2.41 -0.95
N GLN A 241 -16.00 -3.16 -2.02
CA GLN A 241 -15.32 -4.43 -2.26
C GLN A 241 -13.83 -4.24 -2.57
N ASP A 242 -13.49 -3.30 -3.44
CA ASP A 242 -12.11 -3.06 -3.87
C ASP A 242 -11.30 -2.31 -2.81
N TRP A 243 -11.96 -1.61 -1.88
CA TRP A 243 -11.36 -0.82 -0.80
C TRP A 243 -11.07 -1.66 0.45
N LYS A 244 -11.91 -2.67 0.71
CA LYS A 244 -11.79 -3.59 1.84
C LYS A 244 -10.39 -4.18 2.03
N PRO A 245 -9.68 -4.65 0.98
CA PRO A 245 -8.34 -5.23 1.14
C PRO A 245 -7.32 -4.29 1.79
N PHE A 246 -7.53 -2.98 1.75
CA PHE A 246 -6.67 -1.95 2.33
C PHE A 246 -7.28 -1.33 3.59
N ASN A 247 -8.09 -2.10 4.32
CA ASN A 247 -8.73 -1.69 5.56
C ASN A 247 -9.55 -0.40 5.42
N ASN A 248 -10.16 -0.20 4.25
CA ASN A 248 -10.88 1.03 3.92
C ASN A 248 -10.07 2.30 4.22
N LEU A 249 -8.81 2.34 3.75
CA LEU A 249 -7.91 3.48 3.91
C LEU A 249 -8.32 4.68 3.03
N TYR A 250 -8.46 5.85 3.64
CA TYR A 250 -8.67 7.11 2.93
C TYR A 250 -7.71 8.18 3.41
N MET A 251 -7.40 9.11 2.52
CA MET A 251 -6.54 10.26 2.76
C MET A 251 -7.24 11.54 2.34
N VAL A 252 -7.07 12.57 3.14
CA VAL A 252 -7.61 13.91 2.87
C VAL A 252 -6.52 14.95 3.07
N MET A 253 -6.39 15.81 2.07
CA MET A 253 -5.56 17.01 2.15
C MET A 253 -6.41 18.22 2.53
N TYR A 254 -5.83 19.16 3.26
CA TYR A 254 -6.48 20.41 3.62
C TYR A 254 -5.44 21.47 3.97
N PHE A 255 -5.82 22.74 3.86
CA PHE A 255 -4.96 23.82 4.36
C PHE A 255 -5.02 23.89 5.90
N PRO A 256 -3.89 24.15 6.59
CA PRO A 256 -3.85 24.18 8.06
C PRO A 256 -4.91 25.07 8.73
N GLN A 257 -5.34 26.18 8.12
CA GLN A 257 -6.41 27.03 8.67
C GLN A 257 -7.79 26.35 8.76
N PHE A 258 -7.99 25.23 8.06
CA PHE A 258 -9.24 24.46 8.07
C PHE A 258 -9.17 23.23 9.00
N GLU A 259 -8.17 23.14 9.88
CA GLU A 259 -8.02 21.99 10.79
C GLU A 259 -9.25 21.75 11.67
N GLU A 260 -9.86 22.80 12.22
CA GLU A 260 -11.06 22.67 13.07
C GLU A 260 -12.29 22.19 12.28
N GLU A 261 -12.39 22.56 11.01
CA GLU A 261 -13.40 22.00 10.11
C GLU A 261 -13.12 20.52 9.85
N MET A 262 -11.87 20.16 9.58
CA MET A 262 -11.48 18.77 9.35
C MET A 262 -11.74 17.89 10.58
N LYS A 263 -11.43 18.39 11.80
CA LYS A 263 -11.80 17.76 13.07
C LYS A 263 -13.31 17.52 13.16
N THR A 264 -14.11 18.49 12.75
CA THR A 264 -15.57 18.39 12.76
C THR A 264 -16.08 17.35 11.75
N LEU A 265 -15.51 17.33 10.54
CA LEU A 265 -15.88 16.39 9.49
C LEU A 265 -15.55 14.94 9.86
N LEU A 266 -14.33 14.71 10.39
CA LEU A 266 -13.88 13.38 10.81
C LEU A 266 -14.47 12.96 12.16
N ALA A 267 -14.90 13.88 13.00
CA ALA A 267 -15.42 13.60 14.34
C ALA A 267 -14.47 12.69 15.15
N SER A 268 -14.92 11.52 15.62
CA SER A 268 -14.04 10.57 16.33
C SER A 268 -12.89 10.06 15.48
N ASP A 269 -13.04 10.05 14.15
CA ASP A 269 -11.97 9.63 13.25
C ASP A 269 -10.83 10.63 13.19
N TRP A 270 -11.00 11.86 13.70
CA TRP A 270 -9.89 12.80 13.79
C TRP A 270 -8.76 12.28 14.68
N ASP A 271 -9.07 11.62 15.80
CA ASP A 271 -8.06 10.98 16.62
C ASP A 271 -7.69 9.62 16.03
N ALA A 272 -6.42 9.43 15.68
CA ALA A 272 -5.97 8.20 15.00
C ALA A 272 -6.15 6.95 15.87
N ASN A 273 -6.06 7.06 17.21
CA ASN A 273 -6.28 5.92 18.10
C ASN A 273 -7.77 5.58 18.21
N LEU A 274 -8.65 6.59 18.29
CA LEU A 274 -10.10 6.36 18.28
C LEU A 274 -10.56 5.77 16.94
N ASN A 275 -10.10 6.32 15.81
CA ASN A 275 -10.35 5.75 14.48
C ASN A 275 -9.91 4.28 14.40
N ARG A 276 -8.67 3.99 14.82
CA ARG A 276 -8.16 2.63 14.77
C ARG A 276 -8.90 1.69 15.72
N GLN A 277 -9.31 2.17 16.89
CA GLN A 277 -10.10 1.37 17.82
C GLN A 277 -11.47 1.02 17.20
N SER A 278 -12.14 1.97 16.54
CA SER A 278 -13.38 1.69 15.80
C SER A 278 -13.18 0.68 14.67
N ALA A 279 -12.08 0.80 13.91
CA ALA A 279 -11.74 -0.19 12.86
C ALA A 279 -11.41 -1.57 13.45
N LEU A 280 -10.73 -1.63 14.61
CA LEU A 280 -10.46 -2.87 15.34
C LEU A 280 -11.76 -3.52 15.80
N ASP A 281 -12.65 -2.76 16.44
CA ASP A 281 -13.93 -3.26 16.94
C ASP A 281 -14.79 -3.78 15.77
N TYR A 282 -14.85 -3.05 14.66
CA TYR A 282 -15.57 -3.48 13.47
C TYR A 282 -14.99 -4.77 12.88
N SER A 283 -13.68 -4.82 12.63
CA SER A 283 -13.02 -6.03 12.11
C SER A 283 -13.14 -7.24 13.04
N GLN A 284 -13.16 -7.05 14.38
CA GLN A 284 -13.47 -8.10 15.36
C GLN A 284 -14.87 -8.69 15.14
N THR A 285 -15.87 -7.86 14.80
CA THR A 285 -17.22 -8.37 14.51
C THR A 285 -17.26 -9.19 13.23
N LEU A 286 -16.49 -8.80 12.20
CA LEU A 286 -16.44 -9.51 10.92
C LEU A 286 -15.82 -10.90 11.08
N ILE A 287 -14.69 -11.01 11.77
CA ILE A 287 -14.00 -12.29 11.98
C ILE A 287 -14.76 -13.26 12.89
N SER A 288 -15.81 -12.80 13.57
CA SER A 288 -16.71 -13.64 14.35
C SER A 288 -17.77 -14.34 13.47
N SER A 289 -17.86 -13.99 12.20
CA SER A 289 -18.73 -14.63 11.22
C SER A 289 -18.05 -15.86 10.59
N ASP A 290 -18.83 -16.91 10.33
CA ASP A 290 -18.37 -18.08 9.56
C ASP A 290 -18.02 -17.74 8.10
N THR A 291 -18.42 -16.54 7.62
CA THR A 291 -18.14 -16.03 6.27
C THR A 291 -16.96 -15.08 6.22
N ALA A 292 -16.21 -14.90 7.31
CA ALA A 292 -15.05 -14.02 7.35
C ALA A 292 -14.00 -14.47 6.32
N ASP A 293 -13.59 -13.54 5.44
CA ASP A 293 -12.61 -13.82 4.40
C ASP A 293 -11.19 -13.45 4.82
N ALA A 294 -10.21 -13.70 3.93
CA ALA A 294 -8.81 -13.41 4.21
C ALA A 294 -8.56 -11.92 4.53
N PHE A 295 -9.29 -11.00 3.91
CA PHE A 295 -9.13 -9.57 4.13
C PHE A 295 -9.72 -9.12 5.47
N ASP A 296 -10.82 -9.72 5.93
CA ASP A 296 -11.35 -9.49 7.28
C ASP A 296 -10.31 -9.81 8.36
N TRP A 297 -9.69 -10.99 8.24
CA TRP A 297 -8.61 -11.42 9.14
C TRP A 297 -7.35 -10.55 9.00
N PHE A 298 -7.00 -10.16 7.78
CA PHE A 298 -5.85 -9.30 7.54
C PHE A 298 -6.04 -7.91 8.18
N ASN A 299 -7.19 -7.30 7.96
CA ASN A 299 -7.53 -5.99 8.51
C ASN A 299 -7.58 -6.02 10.05
N TYR A 300 -8.16 -7.09 10.62
CA TYR A 300 -8.13 -7.31 12.06
C TYR A 300 -6.69 -7.38 12.59
N GLY A 301 -5.81 -8.14 11.92
CA GLY A 301 -4.38 -8.19 12.25
C GLY A 301 -3.69 -6.83 12.16
N SER A 302 -3.96 -6.04 11.12
CA SER A 302 -3.40 -4.70 10.92
C SER A 302 -3.86 -3.71 12.00
N ASN A 303 -5.12 -3.79 12.43
CA ASN A 303 -5.64 -2.97 13.51
C ASN A 303 -5.04 -3.37 14.87
N LEU A 304 -4.81 -4.66 15.13
CA LEU A 304 -4.09 -5.14 16.32
C LEU A 304 -2.63 -4.69 16.34
N ALA A 305 -1.94 -4.79 15.20
CA ALA A 305 -0.54 -4.41 15.07
C ALA A 305 -0.31 -2.92 15.36
N TYR A 306 -1.24 -2.05 14.98
CA TYR A 306 -1.21 -0.62 15.33
C TYR A 306 -1.15 -0.40 16.86
N PHE A 307 -1.87 -1.21 17.64
CA PHE A 307 -1.85 -1.17 19.10
C PHE A 307 -0.75 -2.04 19.73
N ALA A 308 0.24 -2.47 18.94
CA ALA A 308 1.35 -3.32 19.37
C ALA A 308 0.92 -4.68 19.97
N LYS A 309 -0.30 -5.16 19.64
CA LYS A 309 -0.79 -6.50 20.01
C LYS A 309 -0.26 -7.54 19.02
N TYR A 310 1.06 -7.69 19.01
CA TYR A 310 1.75 -8.38 17.91
C TYR A 310 1.53 -9.89 17.88
N GLU A 311 1.33 -10.54 19.03
CA GLU A 311 1.03 -11.98 19.09
C GLU A 311 -0.35 -12.28 18.50
N GLU A 312 -1.38 -11.52 18.89
CA GLU A 312 -2.72 -11.65 18.34
C GLU A 312 -2.77 -11.24 16.86
N ALA A 313 -2.03 -10.20 16.48
CA ALA A 313 -1.91 -9.79 15.08
C ALA A 313 -1.30 -10.89 14.22
N ALA A 314 -0.23 -11.55 14.71
CA ALA A 314 0.41 -12.66 14.02
C ALA A 314 -0.56 -13.82 13.77
N LEU A 315 -1.40 -14.18 14.75
CA LEU A 315 -2.42 -15.22 14.59
C LEU A 315 -3.51 -14.82 13.58
N ALA A 316 -3.94 -13.56 13.59
CA ALA A 316 -4.90 -13.06 12.60
C ALA A 316 -4.32 -13.13 11.17
N TYR A 317 -3.06 -12.73 10.99
CA TYR A 317 -2.37 -12.83 9.71
C TYR A 317 -2.14 -14.27 9.26
N ASP A 318 -1.87 -15.20 10.19
CA ASP A 318 -1.79 -16.62 9.87
C ASP A 318 -3.11 -17.12 9.29
N LYS A 319 -4.24 -16.72 9.89
CA LYS A 319 -5.56 -17.12 9.41
C LYS A 319 -5.86 -16.54 8.03
N ALA A 320 -5.50 -15.28 7.79
CA ALA A 320 -5.60 -14.66 6.47
C ALA A 320 -4.79 -15.43 5.41
N ARG A 321 -3.53 -15.79 5.74
CA ARG A 321 -2.63 -16.57 4.86
C ARG A 321 -3.12 -18.00 4.63
N GLU A 322 -3.77 -18.62 5.63
CA GLU A 322 -4.39 -19.95 5.52
C GLU A 322 -5.58 -19.94 4.56
N ILE A 323 -6.43 -18.92 4.63
CA ILE A 323 -7.59 -18.76 3.72
C ILE A 323 -7.10 -18.49 2.29
N GLY A 324 -6.06 -17.67 2.16
CA GLY A 324 -5.41 -17.34 0.88
C GLY A 324 -5.43 -15.84 0.60
N LEU A 325 -4.27 -15.31 0.22
CA LEU A 325 -4.07 -13.90 -0.10
C LEU A 325 -3.59 -13.74 -1.54
N PRO A 326 -3.86 -12.59 -2.18
CA PRO A 326 -3.30 -12.28 -3.48
C PRO A 326 -1.77 -12.35 -3.49
N LEU A 327 -1.21 -12.72 -4.64
CA LEU A 327 0.23 -12.97 -4.83
C LEU A 327 1.08 -11.75 -4.43
N ARG A 328 0.57 -10.55 -4.68
CA ARG A 328 1.27 -9.28 -4.40
C ARG A 328 0.90 -8.64 -3.06
N MET A 329 0.20 -9.33 -2.14
CA MET A 329 -0.25 -8.71 -0.89
C MET A 329 0.90 -8.01 -0.13
N PHE A 330 2.05 -8.67 0.01
CA PHE A 330 3.21 -8.12 0.72
C PHE A 330 4.13 -7.24 -0.14
N ARG A 331 3.69 -6.86 -1.34
CA ARG A 331 4.25 -5.71 -2.04
C ARG A 331 3.74 -4.40 -1.43
N TYR A 332 2.52 -4.41 -0.88
CA TYR A 332 1.81 -3.20 -0.46
C TYR A 332 1.56 -3.17 1.06
N GLN A 333 1.48 -4.33 1.73
CA GLN A 333 1.13 -4.39 3.15
C GLN A 333 2.15 -5.19 3.97
N PHE A 334 2.80 -4.50 4.91
CA PHE A 334 3.98 -5.01 5.64
C PHE A 334 3.74 -5.33 7.12
N GLY A 335 2.52 -5.08 7.63
CA GLY A 335 2.12 -5.38 9.02
C GLY A 335 2.48 -6.79 9.52
N PRO A 336 2.37 -7.86 8.70
CA PRO A 336 2.81 -9.20 9.08
C PRO A 336 4.30 -9.30 9.44
N PHE A 337 5.19 -8.56 8.76
CA PHE A 337 6.62 -8.58 9.07
C PHE A 337 6.89 -8.03 10.48
N LEU A 338 6.27 -6.89 10.79
CA LEU A 338 6.33 -6.25 12.10
C LEU A 338 5.78 -7.19 13.20
N ALA A 339 4.60 -7.78 12.96
CA ALA A 339 3.96 -8.68 13.92
C ALA A 339 4.82 -9.93 14.20
N TYR A 340 5.35 -10.59 13.16
CA TYR A 340 6.20 -11.77 13.34
C TYR A 340 7.53 -11.44 14.01
N PHE A 341 8.12 -10.28 13.70
CA PHE A 341 9.31 -9.82 14.40
C PHE A 341 9.01 -9.62 15.90
N HIS A 342 8.00 -8.85 16.28
CA HIS A 342 7.78 -8.57 17.70
C HIS A 342 7.22 -9.75 18.50
N SER A 343 6.52 -10.69 17.86
CA SER A 343 6.02 -11.92 18.50
C SER A 343 7.05 -13.06 18.57
N GLY A 344 8.31 -12.82 18.20
CA GLY A 344 9.36 -13.84 18.27
C GLY A 344 9.34 -14.88 17.14
N ARG A 345 8.40 -14.79 16.19
CA ARG A 345 8.21 -15.75 15.09
C ARG A 345 9.14 -15.50 13.91
N ASN A 346 10.43 -15.67 14.15
CA ASN A 346 11.47 -15.33 13.20
C ASN A 346 11.47 -16.20 11.93
N ASP A 347 11.12 -17.48 12.04
CA ASP A 347 11.07 -18.38 10.89
C ASP A 347 9.95 -17.99 9.91
N ASP A 348 8.80 -17.55 10.43
CA ASP A 348 7.72 -17.00 9.61
C ASP A 348 8.11 -15.66 8.97
N LEU A 349 8.78 -14.79 9.72
CA LEU A 349 9.31 -13.54 9.19
C LEU A 349 10.24 -13.80 8.00
N LEU A 350 11.20 -14.72 8.13
CA LEU A 350 12.14 -15.06 7.07
C LEU A 350 11.46 -15.76 5.89
N ALA A 351 10.51 -16.65 6.14
CA ALA A 351 9.74 -17.29 5.07
C ALA A 351 8.96 -16.26 4.26
N LEU A 352 8.27 -15.32 4.93
CA LEU A 352 7.41 -14.35 4.26
C LEU A 352 8.19 -13.24 3.56
N THR A 353 9.28 -12.75 4.17
CA THR A 353 10.16 -11.77 3.53
C THR A 353 10.89 -12.36 2.32
N ASN A 354 11.35 -13.62 2.38
CA ASN A 354 11.88 -14.32 1.21
C ASN A 354 10.85 -14.43 0.08
N TYR A 355 9.60 -14.76 0.40
CA TYR A 355 8.51 -14.77 -0.56
C TYR A 355 8.29 -13.39 -1.19
N ALA A 356 8.14 -12.35 -0.37
CA ALA A 356 7.89 -10.99 -0.82
C ALA A 356 9.00 -10.45 -1.74
N ARG A 357 10.26 -10.72 -1.42
CA ARG A 357 11.42 -10.41 -2.28
C ARG A 357 11.45 -11.20 -3.58
N GLY A 358 10.92 -12.44 -3.57
CA GLY A 358 10.76 -13.24 -4.77
C GLY A 358 9.74 -12.63 -5.74
N VAL A 359 8.66 -12.06 -5.19
CA VAL A 359 7.61 -11.33 -5.93
C VAL A 359 8.07 -9.95 -6.37
N THR A 360 8.77 -9.23 -5.51
CA THR A 360 9.21 -7.84 -5.72
C THR A 360 10.61 -7.68 -5.15
N GLU A 361 11.62 -7.88 -5.99
CA GLU A 361 13.03 -7.79 -5.57
C GLU A 361 13.45 -6.38 -5.14
N MET A 362 12.71 -5.37 -5.56
CA MET A 362 13.01 -3.96 -5.33
C MET A 362 12.10 -3.32 -4.27
N SER A 363 11.55 -4.09 -3.33
CA SER A 363 10.89 -3.55 -2.13
C SER A 363 11.91 -3.43 -0.98
N GLU A 364 12.20 -2.20 -0.58
CA GLU A 364 13.06 -1.88 0.54
C GLU A 364 12.54 -2.44 1.86
N GLU A 365 11.22 -2.47 2.08
CA GLU A 365 10.60 -3.05 3.28
C GLU A 365 10.92 -4.51 3.42
N ALA A 366 10.76 -5.26 2.32
CA ALA A 366 11.01 -6.69 2.33
C ALA A 366 12.49 -6.98 2.60
N TRP A 367 13.41 -6.15 2.11
CA TRP A 367 14.85 -6.25 2.42
C TRP A 367 15.17 -5.82 3.86
N LEU A 368 14.56 -4.76 4.36
CA LEU A 368 14.73 -4.25 5.72
C LEU A 368 14.35 -5.32 6.75
N TRP A 369 13.14 -5.87 6.61
CA TRP A 369 12.60 -6.89 7.51
C TRP A 369 13.32 -8.23 7.37
N TYR A 370 13.76 -8.60 6.16
CA TYR A 370 14.63 -9.76 5.97
C TYR A 370 15.96 -9.62 6.74
N GLY A 371 16.57 -8.42 6.69
CA GLY A 371 17.79 -8.12 7.45
C GLY A 371 17.57 -8.23 8.96
N TYR A 372 16.45 -7.72 9.48
CA TYR A 372 16.08 -7.92 10.89
C TYR A 372 15.87 -9.39 11.27
N GLY A 373 15.31 -10.20 10.36
CA GLY A 373 15.20 -11.65 10.54
C GLY A 373 16.55 -12.36 10.62
N LEU A 374 17.49 -12.00 9.74
CA LEU A 374 18.86 -12.53 9.74
C LEU A 374 19.65 -12.11 10.98
N TYR A 375 19.53 -10.84 11.36
CA TYR A 375 20.15 -10.30 12.58
C TYR A 375 19.72 -11.10 13.81
N ARG A 376 18.43 -11.42 13.92
CA ARG A 376 17.91 -12.23 15.03
C ARG A 376 18.43 -13.69 15.02
N GLN A 377 18.75 -14.24 13.85
CA GLN A 377 19.42 -15.55 13.75
C GLN A 377 20.93 -15.49 14.08
N GLY A 378 21.48 -14.29 14.29
CA GLY A 378 22.91 -14.07 14.51
C GLY A 378 23.73 -13.99 13.21
N ASP A 379 23.09 -13.98 12.04
CA ASP A 379 23.76 -13.73 10.76
C ASP A 379 23.91 -12.23 10.49
N ASN A 380 24.81 -11.60 11.23
CA ASN A 380 25.11 -10.17 11.12
C ASN A 380 25.63 -9.79 9.72
N ALA A 381 26.39 -10.67 9.06
CA ALA A 381 26.93 -10.43 7.73
C ALA A 381 25.84 -10.44 6.65
N GLY A 382 24.88 -11.36 6.77
CA GLY A 382 23.69 -11.39 5.92
C GLY A 382 22.76 -10.20 6.18
N ALA A 383 22.54 -9.85 7.46
CA ALA A 383 21.73 -8.70 7.85
C ALA A 383 22.28 -7.38 7.26
N LEU A 384 23.58 -7.14 7.41
CA LEU A 384 24.24 -5.96 6.84
C LEU A 384 24.04 -5.87 5.32
N LYS A 385 24.23 -6.97 4.59
CA LYS A 385 24.00 -7.00 3.13
C LYS A 385 22.55 -6.71 2.77
N ALA A 386 21.61 -7.21 3.57
CA ALA A 386 20.20 -6.99 3.33
C ALA A 386 19.81 -5.52 3.56
N TRP A 387 20.29 -4.90 4.63
CA TRP A 387 20.03 -3.49 4.90
C TRP A 387 20.73 -2.55 3.92
N GLN A 388 21.96 -2.87 3.47
CA GLN A 388 22.61 -2.14 2.38
C GLN A 388 21.81 -2.22 1.07
N LYS A 389 21.14 -3.35 0.82
CA LYS A 389 20.26 -3.48 -0.35
C LYS A 389 18.99 -2.63 -0.18
N ALA A 390 18.36 -2.62 1.00
CA ALA A 390 17.22 -1.74 1.29
C ALA A 390 17.59 -0.26 1.10
N ASP A 391 18.72 0.17 1.69
CA ASP A 391 19.27 1.52 1.56
C ASP A 391 19.53 1.90 0.10
N SER A 392 20.09 0.99 -0.71
CA SER A 392 20.32 1.26 -2.14
C SER A 392 19.06 1.40 -2.98
N ILE A 393 17.91 0.91 -2.50
CA ILE A 393 16.60 1.05 -3.17
C ILE A 393 15.98 2.39 -2.80
N ASN A 394 15.93 2.71 -1.52
CA ASN A 394 15.39 3.97 -1.04
C ASN A 394 16.18 4.44 0.21
N PRO A 395 17.19 5.30 0.03
CA PRO A 395 18.03 5.77 1.13
C PRO A 395 17.24 6.56 2.19
N ASN A 396 16.16 7.22 1.76
CA ASN A 396 15.33 8.09 2.62
C ASN A 396 14.14 7.34 3.23
N PHE A 397 14.09 6.01 3.10
CA PHE A 397 12.96 5.21 3.54
C PHE A 397 12.71 5.32 5.06
N PHE A 398 11.53 5.84 5.43
CA PHE A 398 11.08 6.08 6.82
C PHE A 398 12.14 6.66 7.77
N GLU A 399 12.76 7.79 7.41
CA GLU A 399 13.83 8.40 8.21
C GLU A 399 15.07 7.49 8.32
N ASP A 400 15.55 7.02 7.17
CA ASP A 400 16.82 6.28 7.04
C ASP A 400 16.84 4.99 7.88
N GLN A 401 15.72 4.24 7.96
CA GLN A 401 15.66 3.03 8.82
C GLN A 401 16.71 1.99 8.45
N ALA A 402 17.00 1.85 7.15
CA ALA A 402 18.04 0.93 6.68
C ALA A 402 19.42 1.36 7.23
N GLN A 403 19.75 2.65 7.19
CA GLN A 403 20.99 3.18 7.76
C GLN A 403 21.03 3.01 9.28
N LYS A 404 19.94 3.33 9.98
CA LYS A 404 19.81 3.10 11.43
C LYS A 404 20.03 1.63 11.80
N ALA A 405 19.55 0.70 10.98
CA ALA A 405 19.75 -0.73 11.18
C ALA A 405 21.21 -1.15 10.91
N ILE A 406 21.84 -0.62 9.86
CA ILE A 406 23.27 -0.82 9.56
C ILE A 406 24.14 -0.40 10.76
N ASP A 407 23.81 0.74 11.37
CA ASP A 407 24.55 1.32 12.51
C ASP A 407 24.44 0.45 13.78
N LEU A 408 23.47 -0.47 13.88
CA LEU A 408 23.40 -1.43 15.01
C LEU A 408 24.56 -2.44 15.00
N LEU A 409 25.23 -2.62 13.85
CA LEU A 409 26.31 -3.59 13.66
C LEU A 409 27.70 -2.96 13.57
N GLN A 410 27.79 -1.63 13.60
CA GLN A 410 29.03 -0.86 13.61
C GLN A 410 29.38 -0.46 15.04
#